data_AF-A0A6M0FXC0-F1
#
_entry.id   AF-A0A6M0FXC0-F1
#
_cell.length_a   1.000
_cell.length_b   1.000
_cell.length_c   1.000
_cell.angle_alpha   90.00
_cell.angle_beta   90.00
_cell.angle_gamma   90.00
#
_symmetry.space_group_name_H-M   'P 1'
#
loop_
_entity.id
_entity.type
_entity.pdbx_description
1 polymer ?
#
loop_
_entity_poly.entity_id
_entity_poly.type
_entity_poly.pdbx_seq_one_letter_code
_entity_poly.pdbx_strand_id
1 'polypeptide(L)' 'MSTPQLSVRINPRLNEQLNAYINRTGISKTDVVANALAHYLGCVEDVSLTQRMAHLEARMVALEAEVRGN' A
#
# COMPACT_ATOMS: atom_id res chain seq x y z
N MET A 1 10.08 -1.71 24.61
CA MET A 1 10.41 -0.68 23.60
C MET A 1 9.13 0.08 23.31
N SER A 2 9.15 1.41 23.41
CA SER A 2 7.97 2.24 23.14
C SER A 2 7.75 2.29 21.64
N THR A 3 6.63 1.77 21.16
CA THR A 3 6.26 1.89 19.74
C THR A 3 5.94 3.35 19.42
N PRO A 4 6.61 3.97 18.44
CA PRO A 4 6.31 5.35 18.05
C PRO A 4 4.85 5.43 17.56
N GLN A 5 4.09 6.41 18.06
CA GLN A 5 2.69 6.64 17.70
C GLN A 5 2.57 7.86 16.79
N LEU A 6 1.73 7.74 15.76
CA LEU A 6 1.44 8.81 14.81
C LEU A 6 -0.06 9.16 14.88
N SER A 7 -0.36 10.43 15.17
CA SER A 7 -1.73 10.96 15.13
C SER A 7 -1.81 12.05 14.06
N VAL A 8 -2.65 11.83 13.05
CA VAL A 8 -2.81 12.76 11.91
C VAL A 8 -4.28 13.09 11.71
N ARG A 9 -4.56 14.37 11.43
CA ARG A 9 -5.89 14.80 11.01
C ARG A 9 -6.03 14.56 9.51
N ILE A 10 -7.03 13.76 9.13
CA ILE A 10 -7.32 13.44 7.74
C ILE A 10 -8.67 14.03 7.32
N ASN A 11 -8.80 14.33 6.04
CA ASN A 11 -10.07 14.79 5.47
C ASN A 11 -11.14 13.69 5.63
N PRO A 12 -12.41 14.02 5.96
CA PRO A 12 -13.50 13.05 6.10
C PRO A 12 -13.66 12.12 4.89
N ARG A 13 -13.51 12.65 3.67
CA ARG A 13 -13.60 11.88 2.43
C ARG A 13 -12.50 10.82 2.33
N LEU A 14 -11.29 11.15 2.78
CA LEU A 14 -10.17 10.20 2.82
C LEU A 14 -10.41 9.12 3.87
N ASN A 15 -11.00 9.47 5.02
CA ASN A 15 -11.37 8.52 6.05
C ASN A 15 -12.43 7.51 5.58
N GLU A 16 -13.42 7.97 4.81
CA GLU A 16 -14.43 7.10 4.19
C GLU A 16 -13.82 6.12 3.20
N GLN A 17 -12.95 6.60 2.30
CA GLN A 17 -12.25 5.74 1.35
C GLN A 17 -11.34 4.72 2.05
N LEU A 18 -10.63 5.14 3.10
CA LEU A 18 -9.78 4.27 3.90
C LEU A 18 -10.62 3.18 4.58
N ASN A 19 -11.76 3.53 5.18
CA ASN A 19 -12.66 2.55 5.80
C ASN A 19 -13.27 1.60 4.76
N ALA A 20 -13.62 2.08 3.57
CA ALA A 20 -14.10 1.22 2.48
C ALA A 20 -13.02 0.22 2.02
N TYR A 21 -11.77 0.66 1.93
CA TYR A 21 -10.63 -0.20 1.59
C TYR A 21 -10.37 -1.26 2.66
N ILE A 22 -10.43 -0.88 3.94
CA ILE A 22 -10.31 -1.80 5.09
C ILE A 22 -11.41 -2.85 5.05
N ASN A 23 -12.66 -2.45 4.83
CA ASN A 23 -13.79 -3.38 4.74
C ASN A 23 -13.66 -4.35 3.57
N ARG A 24 -13.05 -3.94 2.45
CA ARG A 24 -12.84 -4.79 1.27
C ARG A 24 -11.69 -5.77 1.44
N THR A 25 -10.62 -5.37 2.12
CA THR A 25 -9.37 -6.14 2.20
C THR A 25 -9.22 -6.92 3.51
N GLY A 26 -9.97 -6.54 4.55
CA GLY A 26 -9.83 -7.10 5.90
C GLY A 26 -8.54 -6.69 6.61
N ILE A 27 -7.74 -5.80 6.02
CA ILE A 27 -6.46 -5.35 6.56
C ILE A 27 -6.70 -4.28 7.63
N SER A 28 -5.94 -4.31 8.72
CA SER A 28 -6.11 -3.34 9.80
C SER A 28 -5.81 -1.91 9.33
N LYS A 29 -6.50 -0.92 9.91
CA LYS A 29 -6.28 0.50 9.60
C LYS A 29 -4.82 0.91 9.76
N THR A 30 -4.16 0.38 10.80
CA THR A 30 -2.76 0.62 11.09
C THR A 30 -1.87 0.05 9.98
N ASP A 31 -2.11 -1.18 9.55
CA ASP A 31 -1.30 -1.83 8.51
C ASP A 31 -1.46 -1.13 7.15
N VAL A 32 -2.67 -0.68 6.82
CA VAL A 32 -2.90 0.10 5.59
C VAL A 32 -2.10 1.40 5.61
N VAL A 33 -2.12 2.13 6.74
CA VAL A 33 -1.40 3.40 6.87
C VAL A 33 0.11 3.18 6.91
N ALA A 34 0.59 2.18 7.64
CA ALA A 34 2.00 1.83 7.71
C ALA A 34 2.54 1.41 6.34
N ASN A 35 1.81 0.56 5.62
CA ASN A 35 2.19 0.12 4.28
C ASN A 35 2.16 1.28 3.26
N ALA A 36 1.14 2.14 3.32
CA ALA A 36 1.08 3.33 2.48
C ALA A 36 2.26 4.29 2.75
N LEU A 37 2.62 4.48 4.02
CA LEU A 37 3.75 5.32 4.41
C LEU A 37 5.09 4.71 3.99
N ALA A 38 5.28 3.40 4.19
CA ALA A 38 6.46 2.66 3.75
C ALA A 38 6.63 2.72 2.23
N HIS A 39 5.54 2.55 1.48
CA HIS A 39 5.55 2.69 0.03
C HIS A 39 5.85 4.13 -0.41
N TYR A 40 5.24 5.13 0.23
CA TYR A 40 5.46 6.54 -0.09
C TYR A 40 6.90 6.99 0.18
N LEU A 41 7.50 6.54 1.29
CA LEU A 41 8.86 6.88 1.69
C LEU A 41 9.93 5.99 1.04
N GLY A 42 9.55 4.96 0.28
CA GLY A 42 10.49 3.98 -0.26
C GLY A 42 11.13 3.08 0.82
N CYS A 43 10.64 3.12 2.07
CA CYS A 43 11.03 2.26 3.18
C CYS A 43 10.40 0.86 3.06
N VAL A 44 10.48 0.26 1.86
CA VAL A 44 9.81 -1.00 1.51
C VAL A 44 10.41 -2.19 2.29
N GLU A 45 11.45 -2.01 3.10
CA GLU A 45 12.14 -3.04 3.91
C GLU A 45 11.20 -3.89 4.77
N ASP A 46 10.04 -3.37 5.19
CA ASP A 46 9.00 -4.12 5.93
C ASP A 46 7.88 -4.75 5.06
N VAL A 47 7.89 -4.52 3.74
CA VAL A 47 6.93 -5.16 2.83
C VAL A 47 7.47 -6.53 2.47
N SER A 48 6.74 -7.57 2.88
CA SER A 48 7.12 -8.98 2.65
C SER A 48 7.55 -9.20 1.19
N LEU A 49 8.59 -10.01 0.99
CA LEU A 49 9.14 -10.32 -0.34
C LEU A 49 8.04 -10.72 -1.34
N THR A 50 7.03 -11.44 -0.86
CA THR A 50 5.83 -11.84 -1.61
C THR A 50 5.06 -10.65 -2.19
N GLN A 51 4.82 -9.61 -1.39
CA GLN A 51 4.11 -8.41 -1.84
C GLN A 51 4.94 -7.58 -2.82
N ARG A 52 6.26 -7.53 -2.61
CA ARG A 52 7.19 -6.89 -3.57
C ARG A 52 7.18 -7.62 -4.91
N MET A 53 7.25 -8.95 -4.89
CA MET A 53 7.21 -9.77 -6.11
C MET A 53 5.88 -9.62 -6.83
N ALA A 54 4.74 -9.66 -6.13
CA ALA A 54 3.43 -9.45 -6.74
C ALA A 54 3.30 -8.06 -7.42
N HIS A 55 3.87 -7.01 -6.81
CA HIS A 55 3.90 -5.69 -7.43
C HIS A 55 4.81 -5.64 -8.67
N LEU A 56 5.95 -6.33 -8.62
CA LEU A 56 6.89 -6.43 -9.73
C LEU A 56 6.28 -7.20 -10.91
N GLU A 57 5.62 -8.33 -10.65
CA GLU A 57 4.88 -9.11 -11.63
C GLU A 57 3.79 -8.27 -12.31
N ALA A 58 2.99 -7.53 -11.54
CA ALA A 58 1.95 -6.66 -12.10
C ALA A 58 2.52 -5.57 -13.02
N ARG A 59 3.65 -4.96 -12.64
CA ARG A 59 4.34 -3.97 -13.49
C ARG A 59 4.94 -4.59 -14.74
N MET A 60 5.45 -5.82 -14.65
CA MET A 60 6.01 -6.54 -15.78
C MET A 60 4.93 -6.90 -16.79
N VAL A 61 3.76 -7.36 -16.34
CA VAL A 61 2.59 -7.62 -17.20
C VAL A 61 2.15 -6.36 -17.95
N ALA A 62 2.09 -5.21 -17.27
CA ALA A 62 1.76 -3.94 -17.91
C ALA A 62 2.79 -3.55 -18.98
N LEU A 63 4.08 -3.75 -18.69
CA LEU A 63 5.15 -3.45 -19.64
C LEU A 63 5.15 -4.40 -20.85
N GLU A 64 4.90 -5.69 -20.64
CA GLU A 64 4.76 -6.66 -21.72
C GLU A 64 3.56 -6.36 -22.62
N ALA A 65 2.46 -5.88 -22.04
CA ALA A 65 1.30 -5.45 -22.80
C ALA A 65 1.62 -4.22 -23.68
N GLU A 66 2.40 -3.27 -23.16
CA GLU A 66 2.85 -2.09 -23.90
C GLU A 66 3.80 -2.48 -25.06
N VAL A 67 4.74 -3.39 -24.80
CA VAL A 67 5.72 -3.87 -25.81
C VAL A 67 5.07 -4.72 -26.90
N ARG A 68 4.02 -5.49 -26.60
CA ARG A 68 3.27 -6.28 -27.60
C ARG A 68 2.23 -5.46 -28.36
N GLY A 69 1.87 -4.27 -27.86
CA GLY A 69 0.90 -3.38 -28.49
C GLY A 69 1.48 -2.48 -29.59
N ASN A 70 2.81 -2.53 -29.81
CA ASN A 70 3.55 -1.76 -30.82
C ASN A 70 4.34 -2.71 -31.74
#